data_AF-A0A151JYL2-F1
#
_entry.id   AF-A0A151JYL2-F1
#
_cell.length_a   1.000
_cell.length_b   1.000
_cell.length_c   1.000
_cell.angle_alpha   90.00
_cell.angle_beta   90.00
_cell.angle_gamma   90.00
#
_symmetry.space_group_name_H-M   'P 1'
#
loop_
_entity.id
_entity.type
_entity.pdbx_description
1 polymer ?
#
loop_
_entity_poly.entity_id
_entity_poly.type
_entity_poly.pdbx_seq_one_letter_code
_entity_poly.pdbx_strand_id
1 'polypeptide(L)'
;MNNSNRFIKTGKDKIKKDELSNVVYQINCRDCDYSYVGQTKRKLKTRLKEHINDLKKPVNSHSVISNHRIDTDHAIDWTNTKILDSERSHYKRLVSEMIYIKTQKMV
;
A
#
# COMPACT_ATOMS: atom_id res chain seq x y z
N MET A 1 11.40 -11.80 -40.31
CA MET A 1 11.34 -10.38 -40.77
C MET A 1 10.22 -9.74 -39.95
N ASN A 2 10.38 -8.77 -39.05
CA ASN A 2 11.38 -7.70 -38.83
C ASN A 2 11.70 -7.62 -37.32
N ASN A 3 12.96 -7.67 -36.93
CA ASN A 3 13.89 -6.54 -36.71
C ASN A 3 13.55 -5.66 -35.48
N SER A 4 14.30 -5.94 -34.40
CA SER A 4 14.92 -5.06 -33.41
C SER A 4 14.16 -3.83 -32.86
N ASN A 5 13.90 -3.86 -31.55
CA ASN A 5 14.17 -2.72 -30.67
C ASN A 5 15.02 -3.25 -29.50
N ARG A 6 16.34 -3.35 -29.68
CA ARG A 6 17.30 -2.31 -29.29
C ARG A 6 17.04 -1.86 -27.86
N PHE A 7 17.94 -2.28 -26.98
CA PHE A 7 18.11 -1.88 -25.58
C PHE A 7 17.81 -0.40 -25.33
N ILE A 8 16.54 -0.04 -25.16
CA ILE A 8 16.18 1.25 -24.59
C ILE A 8 16.32 1.10 -23.08
N LYS A 9 17.54 1.25 -22.57
CA LYS A 9 17.75 1.66 -21.18
C LYS A 9 17.27 3.11 -21.10
N THR A 10 15.95 3.31 -21.09
CA THR A 10 15.43 4.63 -20.72
C THR A 10 15.84 4.83 -19.27
N GLY A 11 16.78 5.74 -19.04
CA GLY A 11 17.01 6.36 -17.74
C GLY A 11 15.77 7.14 -17.36
N LYS A 12 14.65 6.46 -17.13
CA LYS A 12 13.52 7.05 -16.43
C LYS A 12 14.01 7.20 -15.00
N ASP A 13 13.95 8.42 -14.49
CA ASP A 13 14.16 8.67 -13.07
C ASP A 13 13.37 7.62 -12.28
N LYS A 14 14.02 6.99 -11.30
CA LYS A 14 13.34 6.05 -10.41
C LYS A 14 12.18 6.79 -9.77
N ILE A 15 10.96 6.42 -10.14
CA ILE A 15 9.75 7.03 -9.58
C ILE A 15 9.77 6.75 -8.08
N LYS A 16 9.68 7.82 -7.27
CA LYS A 16 9.61 7.70 -5.80
C LYS A 16 8.46 6.78 -5.41
N LYS A 17 8.65 5.95 -4.38
CA LYS A 17 7.65 4.97 -3.93
C LYS A 17 6.26 5.59 -3.71
N ASP A 18 6.23 6.82 -3.20
CA ASP A 18 5.01 7.54 -2.84
C ASP A 18 4.21 8.02 -4.06
N GLU A 19 4.86 8.10 -5.24
CA GLU A 19 4.24 8.48 -6.50
C GLU A 19 3.73 7.26 -7.30
N LEU A 20 4.04 6.04 -6.87
CA LEU A 20 3.58 4.82 -7.53
C LEU A 20 2.07 4.66 -7.39
N SER A 21 1.43 4.17 -8.44
CA SER A 21 0.02 3.83 -8.51
C SER A 21 -0.15 2.38 -8.92
N ASN A 22 -1.35 1.84 -8.71
CA ASN A 22 -1.68 0.46 -9.02
C ASN A 22 -0.85 -0.56 -8.22
N VAL A 23 -0.67 -0.29 -6.93
CA VAL A 23 0.20 -1.07 -6.04
C VAL A 23 -0.58 -1.75 -4.92
N VAL A 24 -0.03 -2.88 -4.46
CA VAL A 24 -0.32 -3.48 -3.16
C VAL A 24 0.75 -3.01 -2.19
N TYR A 25 0.36 -2.53 -1.03
CA TYR A 25 1.26 -1.96 -0.04
C TYR A 25 0.99 -2.50 1.36
N GLN A 26 1.99 -2.40 2.22
CA GLN A 26 1.94 -2.77 3.63
C GLN A 26 2.32 -1.59 4.52
N ILE A 27 1.54 -1.35 5.56
CA ILE A 27 1.83 -0.39 6.61
C ILE A 27 1.95 -1.17 7.92
N ASN A 28 3.05 -0.96 8.63
CA ASN A 28 3.29 -1.63 9.91
C ASN A 28 2.84 -0.74 11.08
N CYS A 29 2.38 -1.38 12.15
CA CYS A 29 2.36 -0.77 13.46
C CYS A 29 3.80 -0.67 14.00
N ARG A 30 4.10 0.37 14.78
CA ARG A 30 5.42 0.54 15.42
C ARG A 30 5.49 -0.18 16.77
N ASP A 31 4.35 -0.37 17.41
CA ASP A 31 4.28 -0.82 18.80
C ASP A 31 3.82 -2.28 18.94
N CYS A 32 3.43 -2.93 17.84
CA CYS A 32 3.10 -4.36 17.81
C CYS A 32 3.34 -4.99 16.43
N ASP A 33 3.22 -6.31 16.34
CA ASP A 33 3.43 -7.08 15.10
C ASP A 33 2.29 -6.93 14.07
N TYR A 34 1.26 -6.15 14.38
CA TYR A 34 0.18 -5.87 13.44
C TYR A 34 0.70 -5.13 12.20
N SER A 35 0.25 -5.58 11.03
CA SER A 35 0.48 -4.87 9.79
C SER A 35 -0.76 -4.90 8.89
N TYR A 36 -1.04 -3.77 8.27
CA TYR A 36 -2.16 -3.60 7.34
C TYR A 36 -1.66 -3.75 5.91
N VAL A 37 -2.31 -4.63 5.13
CA VAL A 37 -2.10 -4.75 3.69
C VAL A 37 -3.32 -4.19 2.97
N GLY A 38 -3.07 -3.39 1.94
CA GLY A 38 -4.12 -2.83 1.09
C GLY A 38 -3.65 -2.59 -0.33
N GLN A 39 -4.59 -2.46 -1.27
CA GLN A 39 -4.32 -2.02 -2.64
C GLN A 39 -4.78 -0.59 -2.93
N THR A 40 -4.20 0.03 -3.95
CA THR A 40 -4.66 1.32 -4.48
C THR A 40 -4.46 1.46 -5.98
N LYS A 41 -5.47 2.00 -6.67
CA LYS A 41 -5.35 2.49 -8.05
C LYS A 41 -4.70 3.88 -8.11
N ARG A 42 -4.82 4.67 -7.03
CA ARG A 42 -4.29 6.03 -6.94
C ARG A 42 -2.80 6.01 -6.60
N LYS A 43 -2.17 7.19 -6.56
CA LYS A 43 -0.81 7.32 -6.02
C LYS A 43 -0.81 6.91 -4.54
N LEU A 44 0.23 6.20 -4.10
CA LEU A 44 0.36 5.74 -2.72
C LEU A 44 0.24 6.92 -1.73
N LYS A 45 0.92 8.03 -1.98
CA LYS A 45 0.84 9.23 -1.13
C LYS A 45 -0.58 9.73 -0.90
N THR A 46 -1.44 9.62 -1.92
CA THR A 46 -2.83 10.06 -1.81
C THR A 46 -3.61 9.11 -0.91
N ARG A 47 -3.41 7.79 -1.07
CA ARG A 47 -4.05 6.78 -0.22
C ARG A 47 -3.62 6.90 1.24
N LEU A 48 -2.33 7.13 1.50
CA LEU A 48 -1.82 7.35 2.85
C LEU A 48 -2.43 8.60 3.50
N LYS A 49 -2.55 9.71 2.75
CA LYS A 49 -3.24 10.92 3.24
C LYS A 49 -4.72 10.68 3.54
N GLU A 50 -5.40 9.90 2.71
CA GLU A 50 -6.79 9.51 2.97
C GLU A 50 -6.91 8.77 4.32
N HIS A 51 -6.06 7.77 4.57
CA HIS A 51 -6.05 7.06 5.86
C HIS A 51 -5.72 7.95 7.07
N ILE A 52 -4.78 8.88 6.93
CA ILE A 52 -4.45 9.85 8.00
C ILE A 52 -5.63 10.78 8.26
N ASN A 53 -6.33 11.21 7.21
CA ASN A 53 -7.51 12.05 7.34
C ASN A 53 -8.72 11.28 7.89
N ASP A 54 -8.80 9.97 7.67
CA ASP A 54 -9.86 9.13 8.25
C ASP A 54 -9.87 9.20 9.78
N LEU A 55 -8.70 9.35 10.42
CA LEU A 55 -8.59 9.54 11.89
C LEU A 55 -9.32 10.78 12.42
N LYS A 56 -9.61 11.75 11.55
CA LYS A 56 -10.35 12.98 11.92
C LYS A 56 -11.86 12.83 11.74
N LYS A 57 -12.32 11.76 11.09
CA LYS A 57 -13.74 11.49 10.85
C LYS A 57 -14.40 10.88 12.10
N PRO A 58 -15.73 10.80 12.15
CA PRO A 58 -16.42 10.02 13.18
C PRO A 58 -16.02 8.53 13.13
N VAL A 59 -16.03 7.86 14.28
CA VAL A 59 -15.54 6.48 14.47
C VAL A 59 -16.20 5.46 13.54
N ASN A 60 -17.47 5.65 13.20
CA ASN A 60 -18.20 4.77 12.30
C ASN A 60 -17.70 4.77 10.85
N SER A 61 -16.81 5.71 10.49
CA SER A 61 -16.30 5.91 9.12
C SER A 61 -14.81 5.59 9.01
N HIS A 62 -14.23 4.96 10.05
CA HIS A 62 -12.80 4.70 10.13
C HIS A 62 -12.40 3.46 9.35
N SER A 63 -11.23 3.52 8.72
CA SER A 63 -10.62 2.37 8.09
C SER A 63 -10.06 1.39 9.14
N VAL A 64 -9.81 0.13 8.77
CA VAL A 64 -9.27 -0.88 9.69
C VAL A 64 -7.98 -0.41 10.38
N ILE A 65 -7.07 0.23 9.63
CA ILE A 65 -5.83 0.77 10.20
C ILE A 65 -6.07 1.98 11.13
N SER A 66 -7.13 2.74 10.88
CA SER A 66 -7.55 3.84 11.74
C SER A 66 -8.14 3.32 13.06
N ASN A 67 -8.99 2.28 12.99
CA ASN A 67 -9.53 1.61 14.18
C ASN A 67 -8.40 1.02 15.03
N HIS A 68 -7.47 0.27 14.42
CA HIS A 68 -6.33 -0.28 15.16
C HIS A 68 -5.60 0.78 15.97
N ARG A 69 -5.28 1.93 15.35
CA ARG A 69 -4.64 3.05 16.04
C ARG A 69 -5.46 3.57 17.20
N ILE A 70 -6.77 3.71 17.05
CA ILE A 70 -7.64 4.31 18.08
C ILE A 70 -7.88 3.33 19.23
N ASP A 71 -8.11 2.06 18.92
CA ASP A 71 -8.44 1.04 19.91
C ASP A 71 -7.22 0.66 20.77
N THR A 72 -6.01 0.76 20.21
CA THR A 72 -4.77 0.36 20.88
C THR A 72 -3.87 1.52 21.29
N ASP A 73 -4.21 2.76 20.88
CA ASP A 73 -3.36 3.95 20.99
C ASP A 73 -1.95 3.79 20.38
N HIS A 74 -1.79 2.85 19.45
CA HIS A 74 -0.49 2.60 18.81
C HIS A 74 -0.17 3.57 17.67
N ALA A 75 1.12 3.82 17.47
CA ALA A 75 1.69 4.57 16.37
C ALA A 75 1.80 3.73 15.09
N ILE A 76 1.20 4.23 14.02
CA ILE A 76 1.30 3.66 12.67
C ILE A 76 2.52 4.22 11.93
N ASP A 77 3.31 3.37 11.28
CA ASP A 77 4.47 3.80 10.49
C ASP A 77 4.11 4.21 9.05
N TRP A 78 3.51 5.40 8.91
CA TRP A 78 3.15 5.94 7.59
C TRP A 78 4.37 6.17 6.68
N THR A 79 5.54 6.46 7.25
CA THR A 79 6.77 6.78 6.52
C THR A 79 7.43 5.56 5.89
N ASN A 80 7.46 4.43 6.61
CA ASN A 80 8.11 3.20 6.13
C ASN A 80 7.13 2.23 5.47
N THR A 81 6.09 2.76 4.81
CA THR A 81 5.21 1.96 3.95
C THR A 81 6.02 1.21 2.90
N LYS A 82 5.74 -0.09 2.76
CA LYS A 82 6.38 -1.01 1.81
C LYS A 82 5.46 -1.23 0.61
N ILE A 83 6.04 -1.28 -0.59
CA ILE A 83 5.33 -1.80 -1.77
C ILE A 83 5.60 -3.29 -1.84
N LEU A 84 4.53 -4.08 -1.85
CA LEU A 84 4.59 -5.54 -1.95
C LEU A 84 4.53 -5.99 -3.41
N ASP A 85 3.66 -5.36 -4.22
CA ASP A 85 3.47 -5.69 -5.63
C ASP A 85 2.92 -4.48 -6.42
N SER A 86 3.02 -4.53 -7.75
CA SER A 86 2.53 -3.51 -8.69
C SER A 86 1.85 -4.18 -9.88
N GLU A 87 0.53 -4.02 -9.96
CA GLU A 87 -0.32 -4.68 -10.95
C GLU A 87 -1.42 -3.72 -11.43
N ARG A 88 -1.47 -3.48 -12.74
CA ARG A 88 -2.41 -2.54 -13.37
C ARG A 88 -3.82 -3.10 -13.46
N SER A 89 -3.95 -4.41 -13.66
CA SER A 89 -5.23 -5.08 -13.70
C SER A 89 -5.85 -5.12 -12.31
N HIS A 90 -7.03 -4.52 -12.16
CA HIS A 90 -7.72 -4.48 -10.87
C HIS A 90 -7.97 -5.89 -10.30
N TYR A 91 -8.44 -6.82 -11.14
CA TYR A 91 -8.73 -8.19 -10.71
C TYR A 91 -7.48 -8.91 -10.23
N LYS A 92 -6.37 -8.83 -11.00
CA LYS A 92 -5.11 -9.46 -10.59
C LYS A 92 -4.55 -8.82 -9.31
N ARG A 93 -4.71 -7.50 -9.16
CA ARG A 93 -4.26 -6.79 -7.96
C ARG A 93 -5.07 -7.17 -6.71
N LEU A 94 -6.37 -7.44 -6.85
CA LEU A 94 -7.19 -8.00 -5.76
C LEU A 94 -6.68 -9.39 -5.33
N VAL A 95 -6.37 -10.26 -6.30
CA VAL A 95 -5.80 -11.58 -6.00
C VAL A 95 -4.45 -11.44 -5.31
N SER A 96 -3.59 -10.53 -5.78
CA SER A 96 -2.30 -10.22 -5.16
C SER A 96 -2.46 -9.74 -3.71
N GLU A 97 -3.35 -8.78 -3.45
CA GLU A 97 -3.69 -8.31 -2.10
C GLU A 97 -4.14 -9.47 -1.20
N MET A 98 -5.06 -10.32 -1.68
CA MET A 98 -5.53 -11.48 -0.93
C MET A 98 -4.40 -12.45 -0.57
N ILE A 99 -3.49 -12.72 -1.50
CA ILE A 99 -2.31 -13.56 -1.25
C ILE A 99 -1.48 -12.94 -0.13
N TYR A 100 -1.16 -11.65 -0.24
CA TYR A 100 -0.36 -10.98 0.79
C TYR A 100 -1.03 -11.01 2.16
N ILE A 101 -2.33 -10.71 2.26
CA ILE A 101 -3.10 -10.82 3.50
C ILE A 101 -3.00 -12.23 4.10
N LYS A 102 -3.18 -13.29 3.29
CA LYS A 102 -3.11 -14.68 3.77
C LYS A 102 -1.71 -15.13 4.17
N THR A 103 -0.69 -14.56 3.55
CA THR A 103 0.72 -14.88 3.86
C THR A 103 1.29 -14.08 5.03
N GLN A 104 0.54 -13.09 5.56
CA GLN A 104 0.91 -12.46 6.82
C GLN A 104 0.95 -13.54 7.89
N LYS A 105 2.05 -13.57 8.67
CA LYS A 105 2.16 -14.49 9.80
C LYS A 105 0.97 -14.24 10.71
N MET A 106 0.16 -15.28 10.95
CA MET A 106 -0.76 -15.27 12.08
C MET A 106 0.12 -15.25 13.33
N VAL A 107 0.09 -14.13 14.05
CA VAL A 107 0.64 -14.05 15.41
C VAL A 107 -0.35 -14.75 16.33
#